data_AF-A0A495AFD0-F1
#
_entry.id   AF-A0A495AFD0-F1
#
_cell.length_a   1.000
_cell.length_b   1.000
_cell.length_c   1.000
_cell.angle_alpha   90.00
_cell.angle_beta   90.00
_cell.angle_gamma   90.00
#
_symmetry.space_group_name_H-M   'P 1'
#
loop_
_entity.id
_entity.type
_entity.pdbx_description
1 polymer ?
#
loop_
_entity_poly.entity_id
_entity_poly.type
_entity_poly.pdbx_seq_one_letter_code
_entity_poly.pdbx_strand_id
1 'polypeptide(L)'
;MAAINEGDVQFIKRPQGQDTQADLALTDKVSAIIDQVKAQGDAALRDFSAKFDNTVPENFEVSESEIAGALADLDPQTRKDSEFAIAQVKRFAEAQLATMKPLEVETLPGVHLGHRIIPIQKVGCYVPGGRYPILSAPVMSIVPAVVAGCD
;
A
#
# COMPACT_ATOMS: atom_id res chain seq x y z
N MET A 1 -29.82 -4.77 -16.79
CA MET A 1 -29.59 -3.41 -16.27
C MET A 1 -29.53 -2.49 -17.49
N ALA A 2 -30.49 -1.58 -17.65
CA ALA A 2 -30.47 -0.63 -18.77
C ALA A 2 -29.32 0.37 -18.53
N ALA A 3 -28.48 0.60 -19.53
CA ALA A 3 -27.45 1.62 -19.46
C ALA A 3 -28.13 2.99 -19.33
N ILE A 4 -27.75 3.76 -18.31
CA ILE A 4 -28.20 5.14 -18.15
C ILE A 4 -27.47 5.95 -19.21
N ASN A 5 -28.20 6.53 -20.17
CA ASN A 5 -27.59 7.41 -21.17
C ASN A 5 -27.23 8.74 -20.50
N GLU A 6 -26.13 9.37 -20.91
CA GLU A 6 -25.69 10.66 -20.32
C GLU A 6 -26.73 11.78 -20.45
N GLY A 7 -27.67 11.67 -21.39
CA GLY A 7 -28.80 12.60 -21.53
C GLY A 7 -29.87 12.47 -20.44
N ASP A 8 -29.89 11.36 -19.70
CA ASP A 8 -30.90 11.05 -18.68
C ASP A 8 -30.44 11.47 -17.26
N VAL A 9 -29.26 12.05 -17.12
CA VAL A 9 -28.68 12.45 -15.83
C VAL A 9 -28.29 13.92 -15.81
N GLN A 10 -28.85 14.65 -14.84
CA GLN A 10 -28.45 16.02 -14.53
C GLN A 10 -27.25 16.00 -13.58
N PHE A 11 -26.07 16.40 -14.06
CA PHE A 11 -24.89 16.54 -13.22
C PHE A 11 -24.98 17.81 -12.37
N ILE A 12 -25.01 17.64 -11.04
CA ILE A 12 -24.91 18.76 -10.08
C ILE A 12 -23.49 19.38 -10.09
N LYS A 13 -22.47 18.55 -10.33
CA LYS A 13 -21.07 18.96 -10.52
C LYS A 13 -20.43 18.03 -11.55
N ARG A 14 -19.89 18.58 -12.63
CA ARG A 14 -19.13 17.80 -13.61
C ARG A 14 -17.71 17.55 -13.09
N PRO A 15 -17.13 16.35 -13.28
CA PRO A 15 -15.72 16.14 -13.02
C PRO A 15 -14.92 17.05 -13.98
N GLN A 16 -13.94 17.76 -13.43
CA GLN A 16 -12.96 18.42 -14.28
C GLN A 16 -11.99 17.36 -14.78
N GLY A 17 -11.72 17.33 -16.09
CA GLY A 17 -10.72 16.43 -16.67
C GLY A 17 -9.34 16.73 -16.09
N GLN A 18 -8.53 15.69 -15.93
CA GLN A 18 -7.12 15.85 -15.56
C GLN A 18 -6.35 16.48 -16.74
N ASP A 19 -5.47 17.43 -16.43
CA ASP A 19 -4.72 18.20 -17.41
C ASP A 19 -3.58 17.36 -18.01
N THR A 20 -3.81 16.79 -19.20
CA THR A 20 -2.95 15.78 -19.84
C THR A 20 -1.52 16.24 -20.15
N GLN A 21 -1.26 17.55 -20.25
CA GLN A 21 0.10 18.07 -20.51
C GLN A 21 0.97 18.10 -19.24
N ALA A 22 0.37 18.36 -18.08
CA ALA A 22 1.06 18.25 -16.79
C ALA A 22 1.52 16.81 -16.53
N ASP A 23 0.82 15.84 -17.13
CA ASP A 23 1.03 14.41 -16.94
C ASP A 23 2.30 13.88 -17.65
N LEU A 24 2.60 14.35 -18.87
CA LEU A 24 3.78 13.89 -19.63
C LEU A 24 5.09 14.34 -19.00
N ALA A 25 5.21 15.64 -18.67
CA ALA A 25 6.43 16.16 -18.05
C ALA A 25 6.67 15.60 -16.64
N LEU A 26 5.60 15.24 -15.92
CA LEU A 26 5.70 14.52 -14.65
C LEU A 26 6.16 13.08 -14.88
N THR A 27 5.57 12.38 -15.86
CA THR A 27 5.92 11.00 -16.24
C THR A 27 7.39 10.89 -16.62
N ASP A 28 7.90 11.82 -17.42
CA ASP A 28 9.32 11.83 -17.84
C ASP A 28 10.25 11.99 -16.63
N LYS A 29 9.91 12.89 -15.70
CA LYS A 29 10.70 13.11 -14.47
C LYS A 29 10.71 11.87 -13.58
N VAL A 30 9.56 11.25 -13.35
CA VAL A 30 9.46 10.05 -12.51
C VAL A 30 10.19 8.87 -13.16
N SER A 31 10.06 8.71 -14.48
CA SER A 31 10.77 7.67 -15.23
C SER A 31 12.28 7.81 -15.08
N ALA A 32 12.81 9.03 -15.21
CA ALA A 32 14.23 9.30 -15.02
C ALA A 32 14.71 8.96 -13.60
N ILE A 33 13.90 9.25 -12.57
CA ILE A 33 14.21 8.88 -11.17
C ILE A 33 14.31 7.36 -11.04
N ILE A 34 13.32 6.63 -11.55
CA ILE A 34 13.28 5.17 -11.49
C ILE A 34 14.49 4.56 -12.20
N ASP A 35 14.84 5.07 -13.39
CA ASP A 35 15.99 4.56 -14.15
C ASP A 35 17.31 4.83 -13.44
N GLN A 36 17.45 5.98 -12.78
CA GLN A 36 18.64 6.28 -11.98
C GLN A 36 18.75 5.34 -10.76
N VAL A 37 17.65 5.09 -10.04
CA VAL A 37 17.64 4.13 -8.92
C VAL A 37 17.96 2.72 -9.39
N LYS A 38 17.43 2.28 -10.54
CA LYS A 38 17.79 0.97 -11.13
C LYS A 38 19.27 0.86 -11.46
N ALA A 39 19.88 1.93 -11.97
CA ALA A 39 21.27 1.92 -12.41
C ALA A 39 22.27 2.04 -11.25
N GLN A 40 21.92 2.77 -10.19
CA GLN A 40 22.87 3.20 -9.16
C GLN A 40 22.51 2.72 -7.73
N GLY A 41 21.32 2.15 -7.54
CA GLY A 41 20.84 1.65 -6.25
C GLY A 41 20.86 2.73 -5.16
N ASP A 42 21.42 2.38 -4.00
CA ASP A 42 21.44 3.22 -2.80
C ASP A 42 22.14 4.57 -3.01
N ALA A 43 23.10 4.67 -3.93
CA ALA A 43 23.73 5.94 -4.24
C ALA A 43 22.72 6.97 -4.76
N ALA A 44 21.85 6.55 -5.69
CA ALA A 44 20.77 7.41 -6.19
C ALA A 44 19.74 7.71 -5.09
N LEU A 45 19.43 6.75 -4.21
CA LEU A 45 18.52 7.00 -3.09
C LEU A 45 19.06 8.07 -2.15
N ARG A 46 20.37 8.07 -1.86
CA ARG A 46 21.01 9.11 -1.03
C ARG A 46 20.94 10.48 -1.70
N ASP A 47 21.22 10.54 -3.00
CA ASP A 47 21.11 11.79 -3.77
C ASP A 47 19.67 12.33 -3.76
N PHE A 48 18.67 11.46 -3.95
CA PHE A 48 17.27 11.87 -3.93
C PHE A 48 16.77 12.24 -2.54
N SER A 49 17.23 11.57 -1.48
CA SER A 49 16.88 11.95 -0.10
C SER A 49 17.46 13.32 0.25
N ALA A 50 18.71 13.58 -0.12
CA ALA A 50 19.32 14.91 0.03
C ALA A 50 18.50 15.99 -0.70
N LYS A 51 18.03 15.69 -1.91
CA LYS A 51 17.32 16.62 -2.78
C LYS A 51 15.87 16.89 -2.37
N PHE A 52 15.13 15.84 -1.98
CA PHE A 52 13.69 15.93 -1.74
C PHE A 52 13.34 16.01 -0.25
N ASP A 53 14.10 15.34 0.61
CA ASP A 53 13.85 15.28 2.05
C ASP A 53 14.74 16.24 2.85
N ASN A 54 15.76 16.84 2.21
CA ASN A 54 16.79 17.68 2.82
C ASN A 54 17.55 16.97 3.97
N THR A 55 17.61 15.64 3.92
CA THR A 55 18.31 14.80 4.89
C THR A 55 18.86 13.57 4.18
N VAL A 56 19.95 13.00 4.70
CA VAL A 56 20.48 11.72 4.22
C VAL A 56 20.71 10.86 5.45
N PRO A 57 19.86 9.84 5.70
CA PRO A 57 20.04 9.00 6.86
C PRO A 57 21.31 8.16 6.72
N GLU A 58 21.94 7.83 7.85
CA GLU A 58 23.09 6.92 7.85
C GLU A 58 22.69 5.55 7.28
N ASN A 59 21.56 5.02 7.76
CA ASN A 59 20.91 3.80 7.29
C ASN A 59 19.47 4.09 6.85
N PHE A 60 19.04 3.55 5.70
CA PHE A 60 17.64 3.66 5.26
C PHE A 60 16.70 2.79 6.08
N GLU A 61 17.20 1.65 6.57
CA GLU A 61 16.46 0.76 7.45
C GLU A 61 16.51 1.30 8.89
N VAL A 62 15.33 1.43 9.50
CA VAL A 62 15.21 1.82 10.91
C VAL A 62 15.65 0.64 11.78
N SER A 63 16.59 0.88 12.68
CA SER A 63 17.15 -0.16 13.54
C SER A 63 16.16 -0.68 14.59
N GLU A 64 16.36 -1.91 15.06
CA GLU A 64 15.56 -2.48 16.15
C GLU A 64 15.57 -1.59 17.42
N SER A 65 16.69 -0.94 17.71
CA SER A 65 16.82 -0.01 18.83
C SER A 65 15.97 1.25 18.66
N GLU A 66 15.92 1.82 17.45
CA GLU A 66 15.07 2.99 17.16
C GLU A 66 13.59 2.61 17.24
N ILE A 67 13.20 1.43 16.76
CA ILE A 67 11.85 0.90 16.89
C ILE A 67 11.48 0.73 18.38
N ALA A 68 12.35 0.09 19.16
CA ALA A 68 12.13 -0.12 20.59
C ALA A 68 12.03 1.21 21.36
N GLY A 69 12.88 2.18 21.03
CA GLY A 69 12.84 3.53 21.59
C GLY A 69 11.52 4.24 21.27
N ALA A 70 11.10 4.24 20.00
CA ALA A 70 9.83 4.84 19.58
C ALA A 70 8.62 4.20 20.30
N LEU A 71 8.63 2.87 20.49
CA LEU A 71 7.59 2.16 21.25
C LEU A 71 7.58 2.49 22.75
N ALA A 72 8.74 2.80 23.33
CA ALA A 72 8.86 3.20 24.72
C ALA A 72 8.42 4.66 24.94
N ASP A 73 8.68 5.53 23.97
CA ASP A 73 8.36 6.96 24.01
C ASP A 73 6.89 7.26 23.66
N LEU A 74 6.19 6.29 23.06
CA LEU A 74 4.77 6.37 22.73
C LEU A 74 3.92 6.57 23.99
N ASP A 75 3.01 7.56 23.96
CA ASP A 75 2.09 7.73 25.07
C ASP A 75 1.21 6.48 25.22
N PRO A 76 0.88 6.07 26.47
CA PRO A 76 0.18 4.81 26.71
C PRO A 76 -1.18 4.72 26.00
N GLN A 77 -1.86 5.85 25.80
CA GLN A 77 -3.18 5.88 25.19
C GLN A 77 -3.09 5.69 23.66
N THR A 78 -2.19 6.39 22.98
CA THR A 78 -1.93 6.20 21.55
C THR A 78 -1.47 4.78 21.25
N ARG A 79 -0.64 4.19 22.11
CA ARG A 79 -0.27 2.78 21.99
C ARG A 79 -1.50 1.87 22.05
N LYS A 80 -2.32 2.04 23.09
CA LYS A 80 -3.55 1.24 23.27
C LYS A 80 -4.51 1.40 22.09
N ASP A 81 -4.70 2.61 21.58
CA ASP A 81 -5.59 2.89 20.46
C ASP A 81 -5.06 2.31 19.14
N SER A 82 -3.74 2.35 18.94
CA SER A 82 -3.08 1.71 17.80
C SER A 82 -3.23 0.19 17.83
N GLU A 83 -2.97 -0.43 18.98
CA GLU A 83 -3.15 -1.88 19.19
C GLU A 83 -4.62 -2.29 18.99
N PHE A 84 -5.57 -1.49 19.48
CA PHE A 84 -7.00 -1.70 19.23
C PHE A 84 -7.35 -1.64 17.74
N ALA A 85 -6.89 -0.62 17.03
CA ALA A 85 -7.14 -0.46 15.60
C ALA A 85 -6.57 -1.63 14.78
N ILE A 86 -5.32 -2.03 15.07
CA ILE A 86 -4.67 -3.21 14.47
C ILE A 86 -5.53 -4.46 14.70
N ALA A 87 -6.00 -4.68 15.93
CA ALA A 87 -6.83 -5.84 16.25
C ALA A 87 -8.17 -5.84 15.49
N GLN A 88 -8.83 -4.69 15.34
CA GLN A 88 -10.08 -4.59 14.58
C GLN A 88 -9.87 -4.88 13.09
N VAL A 89 -8.85 -4.27 12.48
CA VAL A 89 -8.53 -4.48 11.07
C VAL A 89 -8.13 -5.92 10.81
N LYS A 90 -7.30 -6.51 11.67
CA LYS A 90 -6.90 -7.92 11.59
C LYS A 90 -8.11 -8.84 11.63
N ARG A 91 -9.00 -8.65 12.62
CA ARG A 91 -10.21 -9.47 12.77
C ARG A 91 -11.08 -9.42 11.51
N PHE A 92 -11.25 -8.25 10.91
CA PHE A 92 -12.05 -8.14 9.69
C PHE A 92 -11.34 -8.73 8.47
N ALA A 93 -10.03 -8.51 8.31
CA ALA A 93 -9.24 -9.11 7.24
C ALA A 93 -9.25 -10.64 7.31
N GLU A 94 -9.18 -11.23 8.51
CA GLU A 94 -9.31 -12.67 8.72
C GLU A 94 -10.70 -13.18 8.30
N ALA A 95 -11.75 -12.44 8.65
CA ALA A 95 -13.11 -12.77 8.22
C ALA A 95 -13.26 -12.70 6.70
N GLN A 96 -12.64 -11.71 6.04
CA GLN A 96 -12.60 -11.61 4.58
C GLN A 96 -11.85 -12.78 3.96
N LEU A 97 -10.66 -13.12 4.47
CA LEU A 97 -9.88 -14.26 3.99
C LEU A 97 -10.65 -15.58 4.13
N ALA A 98 -11.39 -15.78 5.22
CA ALA A 98 -12.21 -16.97 5.43
C ALA A 98 -13.33 -17.15 4.39
N THR A 99 -13.71 -16.09 3.68
CA THR A 99 -14.66 -16.19 2.55
C THR A 99 -14.02 -16.67 1.26
N MET A 100 -12.70 -16.55 1.13
CA MET A 100 -11.96 -16.93 -0.05
C MET A 100 -11.57 -18.40 0.05
N LYS A 101 -12.22 -19.25 -0.76
CA LYS A 101 -11.98 -20.71 -0.75
C LYS A 101 -11.36 -21.15 -2.07
N PRO A 102 -10.42 -22.11 -2.04
CA PRO A 102 -9.99 -22.78 -3.26
C PRO A 102 -11.20 -23.46 -3.90
N LEU A 103 -11.18 -23.55 -5.23
CA LEU A 103 -12.19 -24.24 -6.01
C LEU A 103 -11.53 -25.44 -6.68
N GLU A 104 -12.16 -26.59 -6.59
CA GLU A 104 -11.79 -27.77 -7.37
C GLU A 104 -13.08 -28.50 -7.71
N VAL A 105 -13.28 -28.77 -9.00
CA VAL A 105 -14.46 -29.43 -9.53
C VAL A 105 -14.05 -30.39 -10.64
N GLU A 106 -14.63 -31.58 -10.66
CA GLU A 106 -14.54 -32.49 -11.81
C GLU A 106 -15.76 -32.28 -12.70
N THR A 107 -15.57 -31.68 -13.87
CA THR A 107 -16.70 -31.33 -14.76
C THR A 107 -17.10 -32.47 -15.68
N LEU A 108 -16.15 -33.35 -15.99
CA LEU A 108 -16.30 -34.61 -16.72
C LEU A 108 -15.31 -35.62 -16.12
N PRO A 109 -15.53 -36.94 -16.28
CA PRO A 109 -14.58 -37.95 -15.79
C PRO A 109 -13.14 -37.67 -16.22
N GLY A 110 -12.26 -37.41 -15.25
CA GLY A 110 -10.84 -37.07 -15.43
C GLY A 110 -10.53 -35.61 -15.76
N VAL A 111 -11.51 -34.71 -15.79
CA VAL A 111 -11.33 -33.27 -16.09
C VAL A 111 -11.54 -32.44 -14.82
N HIS A 112 -10.43 -32.04 -14.20
CA HIS A 112 -10.41 -31.22 -12.99
C HIS A 112 -10.18 -29.74 -13.33
N LEU A 113 -11.08 -28.86 -12.88
CA LEU A 113 -10.97 -27.41 -13.01
C LEU A 113 -10.99 -26.77 -11.62
N GLY A 114 -10.39 -25.60 -11.47
CA GLY A 114 -10.31 -24.96 -10.17
C GLY A 114 -9.47 -23.70 -10.11
N HIS A 115 -9.35 -23.15 -8.91
CA HIS A 115 -8.43 -22.07 -8.59
C HIS A 115 -7.77 -22.28 -7.23
N ARG A 116 -6.57 -21.73 -7.07
CA ARG A 116 -5.86 -21.64 -5.80
C ARG A 116 -5.71 -20.17 -5.44
N ILE A 117 -5.71 -19.89 -4.15
CA ILE A 117 -5.47 -18.55 -3.59
C ILE A 117 -4.07 -18.59 -3.01
N ILE A 118 -3.18 -17.77 -3.54
CA ILE A 118 -1.76 -17.75 -3.18
C ILE A 118 -1.41 -16.30 -2.85
N PRO A 119 -0.87 -16.00 -1.65
CA PRO A 119 -0.44 -14.65 -1.32
C PRO A 119 0.75 -14.22 -2.17
N ILE A 120 0.89 -12.91 -2.32
CA ILE A 120 2.11 -12.33 -2.88
C ILE A 120 3.23 -12.53 -1.85
N GLN A 121 4.42 -12.89 -2.32
CA GLN A 121 5.52 -13.18 -1.40
C GLN A 121 5.99 -11.94 -0.63
N LYS A 122 6.25 -10.83 -1.33
CA LYS A 122 6.76 -9.59 -0.71
C LYS A 122 5.88 -8.41 -1.08
N VAL A 123 5.52 -7.61 -0.09
CA VAL A 123 4.69 -6.40 -0.28
C VAL A 123 5.46 -5.18 0.24
N GLY A 124 5.49 -4.12 -0.56
CA GLY A 124 5.96 -2.81 -0.14
C GLY A 124 4.78 -1.91 0.24
N CYS A 125 4.82 -1.31 1.42
CA CYS A 125 3.81 -0.36 1.88
C CYS A 125 4.42 1.04 1.98
N TYR A 126 3.97 1.96 1.13
CA TYR A 126 4.38 3.36 1.21
C TYR A 126 3.49 4.13 2.17
N VAL A 127 4.11 4.79 3.16
CA VAL A 127 3.44 5.68 4.10
C VAL A 127 4.02 7.08 3.90
N PRO A 128 3.19 8.09 3.56
CA PRO A 128 3.69 9.45 3.40
C PRO A 128 4.15 10.00 4.76
N GLY A 129 5.38 10.52 4.78
CA GLY A 129 5.94 11.23 5.94
C GLY A 129 5.44 12.67 6.06
N GLY A 130 5.96 13.40 7.05
CA GLY A 130 5.70 14.83 7.24
C GLY A 130 5.02 15.17 8.57
N ARG A 131 4.52 16.41 8.68
CA ARG A 131 4.00 17.00 9.93
C ARG A 131 2.76 16.30 10.49
N TYR A 132 2.01 15.58 9.66
CA TYR A 132 0.77 14.91 10.04
C TYR A 132 0.81 13.45 9.57
N PRO A 133 1.53 12.57 10.29
CA PRO A 133 1.63 11.17 9.91
C PRO A 133 0.25 10.51 9.93
N ILE A 134 -0.13 9.88 8.82
CA ILE A 134 -1.39 9.16 8.70
C ILE A 134 -1.21 7.77 9.30
N LEU A 135 -1.34 7.67 10.63
CA LEU A 135 -1.10 6.44 11.39
C LEU A 135 -2.00 5.27 10.97
N SER A 136 -3.15 5.54 10.34
CA SER A 136 -4.03 4.50 9.81
C SER A 136 -3.52 3.84 8.53
N ALA A 137 -2.71 4.52 7.72
CA ALA A 137 -2.20 4.00 6.45
C ALA A 137 -1.37 2.71 6.60
N PRO A 138 -0.39 2.60 7.51
CA PRO A 138 0.34 1.35 7.72
C PRO A 138 -0.59 0.24 8.23
N VAL A 139 -1.52 0.55 9.15
CA VAL A 139 -2.47 -0.46 9.67
C VAL A 139 -3.33 -1.04 8.55
N MET A 140 -3.87 -0.19 7.67
CA MET A 140 -4.77 -0.61 6.59
C MET A 140 -4.06 -1.30 5.43
N SER A 141 -2.74 -1.18 5.30
CA SER A 141 -1.96 -1.79 4.21
C SER A 141 -1.19 -3.03 4.66
N ILE A 142 -0.49 -2.95 5.81
CA ILE A 142 0.36 -4.03 6.31
C ILE A 142 -0.47 -5.16 6.90
N VAL A 143 -1.50 -4.85 7.70
CA VAL A 143 -2.28 -5.89 8.41
C VAL A 143 -2.97 -6.87 7.45
N PRO A 144 -3.64 -6.42 6.37
CA PRO A 144 -4.20 -7.35 5.39
C PRO A 144 -3.14 -8.19 4.67
N ALA A 145 -1.95 -7.63 4.39
CA ALA A 145 -0.85 -8.37 3.77
C ALA A 145 -0.34 -9.49 4.68
N VAL A 146 -0.15 -9.20 5.97
CA VAL A 146 0.22 -10.20 6.99
C VAL A 146 -0.86 -11.29 7.10
N VAL A 147 -2.14 -10.91 7.16
CA VAL A 147 -3.25 -11.86 7.24
C VAL A 147 -3.32 -12.76 5.99
N ALA A 148 -3.06 -12.21 4.81
CA ALA A 148 -3.01 -12.99 3.56
C ALA A 148 -1.89 -14.03 3.55
N GLY A 149 -0.85 -13.85 4.37
CA GLY A 149 0.34 -14.72 4.42
C GLY A 149 1.47 -14.27 3.50
N CYS A 150 1.65 -12.95 3.34
CA CYS A 150 2.88 -12.41 2.74
C CYS A 150 4.07 -12.64 3.71
N ASP A 151 5.28 -12.87 3.16
CA ASP A 151 6.52 -13.11 3.91
C ASP A 151 7.15 -11.81 4.44
#